data_AF-A0AAE3UD57-F1
#
_entry.id   AF-A0AAE3UD57-F1
#
_cell.length_a   1.000
_cell.length_b   1.000
_cell.length_c   1.000
_cell.angle_alpha   90.00
_cell.angle_beta   90.00
_cell.angle_gamma   90.00
#
_symmetry.space_group_name_H-M   'P 1'
#
loop_
_entity.id
_entity.type
_entity.pdbx_description
1 polymer ?
#
loop_
_entity_poly.entity_id
_entity_poly.type
_entity_poly.pdbx_seq_one_letter_code
_entity_poly.pdbx_strand_id
1 'polypeptide(L)'
;MLERLCQVLGVSRSGFYRYLKGETHSVSQQKQEQYQQIEDLFWEHKRRYETRSLQAELMAQGRVIGRHQIRKVLKEKELKAIQPKSFVPKTTQSKHGKRNSPAHAVSINLLLDQTRAEKPNQINDYRMGWYQI
;
A
#
# COMPACT_ATOMS: atom_id res chain seq x y z
N MET A 1 -43.10 -7.48 -35.43
CA MET A 1 -41.78 -6.87 -35.78
C MET A 1 -40.86 -6.74 -34.56
N LEU A 2 -41.33 -6.20 -33.43
CA LEU A 2 -40.52 -5.98 -32.22
C LEU A 2 -39.98 -7.26 -31.54
N GLU A 3 -40.75 -8.36 -31.57
CA GLU A 3 -40.34 -9.64 -30.95
C GLU A 3 -39.11 -10.24 -31.61
N ARG A 4 -39.03 -10.17 -32.94
CA ARG A 4 -37.86 -10.65 -33.70
C ARG A 4 -36.63 -9.82 -33.39
N LEU A 5 -36.77 -8.50 -33.25
CA LEU A 5 -35.67 -7.61 -32.85
C LEU A 5 -35.18 -7.92 -31.43
N CYS A 6 -36.09 -8.14 -30.48
CA CYS A 6 -35.74 -8.51 -29.11
C CYS A 6 -35.01 -9.86 -29.04
N GLN A 7 -35.43 -10.86 -29.83
CA GLN A 7 -34.76 -12.15 -29.93
C GLN A 7 -33.36 -12.04 -30.52
N VAL A 8 -33.18 -11.27 -31.60
CA VAL A 8 -31.87 -11.06 -32.24
C VAL A 8 -30.90 -10.33 -31.30
N LEU A 9 -31.40 -9.35 -30.53
CA LEU A 9 -30.60 -8.55 -29.60
C LEU A 9 -30.44 -9.21 -28.22
N GLY A 10 -31.06 -10.36 -27.95
CA GLY A 10 -30.98 -11.06 -26.66
C GLY A 10 -31.61 -10.31 -25.48
N VAL A 11 -32.54 -9.40 -25.73
CA VAL A 11 -33.19 -8.57 -24.70
C VAL A 11 -34.63 -9.03 -24.49
N SER A 12 -35.11 -9.00 -23.25
CA SER A 12 -36.53 -9.29 -23.00
C SER A 12 -37.42 -8.17 -23.52
N ARG A 13 -38.62 -8.53 -23.99
CA ARG A 13 -39.63 -7.57 -24.47
C ARG A 13 -40.00 -6.55 -23.38
N SER A 14 -40.13 -7.00 -22.14
CA SER A 14 -40.38 -6.11 -20.99
C SER A 14 -39.20 -5.18 -20.71
N GLY A 15 -37.95 -5.66 -20.84
CA GLY A 15 -36.75 -4.83 -20.72
C GLY A 15 -36.69 -3.73 -21.77
N PHE A 16 -37.05 -4.03 -23.02
CA PHE A 16 -37.11 -3.04 -24.10
C PHE A 16 -38.14 -1.93 -23.83
N TYR A 17 -39.34 -2.28 -23.37
CA TYR A 17 -40.35 -1.27 -23.03
C TYR A 17 -39.99 -0.46 -21.77
N ARG A 18 -39.33 -1.08 -20.79
CA ARG A 18 -38.79 -0.35 -19.62
C ARG A 18 -37.73 0.66 -20.03
N TYR A 19 -36.83 0.28 -20.94
CA TYR A 19 -35.85 1.19 -21.54
C TYR A 19 -36.54 2.35 -22.29
N LEU A 20 -37.54 2.06 -23.13
CA LEU A 20 -38.32 3.08 -23.84
C LEU A 20 -39.06 4.04 -22.89
N LYS A 21 -39.53 3.54 -21.75
CA LYS A 21 -40.18 4.35 -20.71
C LYS A 21 -39.21 5.19 -19.88
N GLY A 22 -37.90 5.06 -20.10
CA GLY A 22 -36.90 5.73 -19.26
C GLY A 22 -36.79 5.11 -17.85
N GLU A 23 -37.38 3.94 -17.62
CA GLU A 23 -37.17 3.11 -16.43
C GLU A 23 -35.83 2.35 -16.54
N THR A 24 -34.85 2.95 -17.18
CA THR A 24 -33.46 2.52 -17.09
C THR A 24 -33.01 2.64 -15.64
N HIS A 25 -32.03 1.82 -15.29
CA HIS A 25 -31.47 1.71 -13.96
C HIS A 25 -30.85 3.05 -13.54
N SER A 26 -31.66 4.00 -13.08
CA SER A 26 -31.14 5.24 -12.51
C SER A 26 -30.42 4.86 -11.22
N VAL A 27 -29.22 5.39 -11.05
CA VAL A 27 -28.53 5.29 -9.77
C VAL A 27 -29.45 5.99 -8.77
N SER A 28 -29.90 5.27 -7.73
CA SER A 28 -30.78 5.88 -6.73
C SER A 28 -30.12 7.13 -6.17
N GLN A 29 -30.89 8.17 -5.87
CA GLN A 29 -30.38 9.41 -5.30
C GLN A 29 -29.45 9.15 -4.10
N GLN A 30 -29.84 8.21 -3.23
CA GLN A 30 -29.02 7.76 -2.10
C GLN A 30 -27.64 7.24 -2.50
N LYS A 31 -27.53 6.50 -3.61
CA LYS A 31 -26.27 5.95 -4.09
C LYS A 31 -25.38 7.05 -4.69
N GLN A 32 -25.99 8.05 -5.33
CA GLN A 32 -25.29 9.25 -5.78
C GLN A 32 -24.78 10.07 -4.59
N GLU A 33 -25.64 10.20 -3.57
CA GLU A 33 -25.39 10.54 -2.15
C GLU A 33 -24.04 10.03 -1.66
N GLN A 34 -23.98 8.71 -1.56
CA GLN A 34 -22.81 7.97 -1.07
C GLN A 34 -21.56 8.18 -1.92
N TYR A 35 -21.72 8.28 -3.24
CA TYR A 35 -20.59 8.44 -4.15
C TYR A 35 -19.94 9.81 -3.95
N GLN A 36 -20.75 10.87 -3.84
CA GLN A 36 -20.25 12.22 -3.59
C GLN A 36 -19.50 12.28 -2.26
N GLN A 37 -20.05 11.67 -1.21
CA GLN A 37 -19.41 11.64 0.12
C GLN A 37 -18.04 10.95 0.11
N ILE A 38 -17.91 9.85 -0.64
CA ILE A 38 -16.62 9.16 -0.80
C ILE A 38 -15.60 10.05 -1.52
N GLU A 39 -16.04 10.79 -2.55
CA GLU A 39 -15.19 11.73 -3.29
C GLU A 39 -14.74 12.88 -2.40
N ASP A 40 -15.67 13.52 -1.69
CA ASP A 40 -15.39 14.65 -0.81
C ASP A 40 -14.35 14.26 0.26
N LEU A 41 -14.54 13.11 0.91
CA LEU A 41 -13.62 12.59 1.92
C LEU A 41 -12.25 12.25 1.31
N PHE A 42 -12.21 11.69 0.11
CA PHE A 42 -10.95 11.40 -0.59
C PHE A 42 -10.14 12.68 -0.87
N TRP A 43 -10.81 13.76 -1.27
CA TRP A 43 -10.18 15.05 -1.52
C TRP A 43 -9.79 15.79 -0.23
N GLU A 44 -10.62 15.73 0.81
CA GLU A 44 -10.33 16.27 2.14
C GLU A 44 -9.01 15.72 2.69
N HIS A 45 -8.80 14.41 2.57
CA HIS A 45 -7.55 13.76 3.00
C HIS A 45 -6.40 13.88 1.99
N LYS A 46 -6.54 14.73 0.96
CA LYS A 46 -5.53 15.03 -0.06
C LYS A 46 -5.02 13.77 -0.75
N ARG A 47 -5.93 12.84 -1.07
CA ARG A 47 -5.61 11.57 -1.77
C ARG A 47 -4.68 10.64 -0.98
N ARG A 48 -4.47 10.85 0.32
CA ARG A 48 -3.61 9.98 1.14
C ARG A 48 -4.31 8.68 1.53
N TYR A 49 -5.64 8.70 1.60
CA TYR A 49 -6.41 7.59 2.12
C TYR A 49 -6.72 6.57 1.03
N GLU A 50 -6.45 5.31 1.35
CA GLU A 50 -6.85 4.16 0.56
C GLU A 50 -8.23 3.64 1.00
N THR A 51 -8.74 2.62 0.29
CA THR A 51 -10.06 2.03 0.56
C THR A 51 -10.26 1.62 2.04
N ARG A 52 -9.21 1.17 2.74
CA ARG A 52 -9.31 0.81 4.18
C ARG A 52 -9.51 2.05 5.06
N SER A 53 -8.71 3.08 4.84
CA SER A 53 -8.76 4.32 5.61
C SER A 53 -10.07 5.05 5.37
N LEU A 54 -10.51 5.14 4.10
CA LEU A 54 -11.82 5.72 3.76
C LEU A 54 -12.98 4.96 4.43
N GLN A 55 -12.91 3.63 4.46
CA GLN A 55 -13.94 2.83 5.13
C GLN A 55 -13.99 3.12 6.63
N ALA A 56 -12.83 3.19 7.29
CA ALA A 56 -12.76 3.49 8.72
C ALA A 56 -13.33 4.88 9.03
N GLU A 57 -13.01 5.88 8.20
CA GLU A 57 -13.52 7.25 8.36
C GLU A 57 -15.04 7.30 8.15
N LEU A 58 -15.56 6.64 7.11
CA LEU A 58 -16.99 6.56 6.85
C LEU A 58 -17.74 5.85 7.98
N MET A 59 -17.15 4.78 8.54
CA MET A 59 -17.72 4.10 9.71
C MET A 59 -17.72 4.99 10.95
N ALA A 60 -16.67 5.80 11.17
CA ALA A 60 -16.62 6.78 12.26
C ALA A 60 -17.69 7.87 12.09
N GLN A 61 -18.03 8.23 10.86
CA GLN A 61 -19.14 9.14 10.52
C GLN A 61 -20.53 8.47 10.56
N GLY A 62 -20.63 7.22 11.04
CA GLY A 62 -21.90 6.48 11.17
C GLY A 62 -22.41 5.88 9.86
N ARG A 63 -21.60 5.83 8.80
CA ARG A 63 -21.98 5.29 7.49
C ARG A 63 -21.34 3.93 7.24
N VAL A 64 -22.17 2.92 7.05
CA VAL A 64 -21.71 1.56 6.76
C VAL A 64 -21.65 1.36 5.25
N ILE A 65 -20.46 1.59 4.67
CA ILE A 65 -20.20 1.33 3.25
C ILE A 65 -19.15 0.21 3.13
N GLY A 66 -19.45 -0.78 2.29
CA GLY A 66 -18.56 -1.91 2.08
C GLY A 66 -17.30 -1.52 1.30
N ARG A 67 -16.15 -2.12 1.64
CA ARG A 67 -14.87 -1.91 0.95
C ARG A 67 -14.97 -2.07 -0.58
N HIS A 68 -15.75 -3.03 -1.07
CA HIS A 68 -15.94 -3.27 -2.49
C HIS A 68 -16.66 -2.12 -3.20
N GLN A 69 -17.64 -1.49 -2.54
CA GLN A 69 -18.35 -0.34 -3.08
C GLN A 69 -17.42 0.87 -3.16
N ILE A 70 -16.66 1.16 -2.10
CA ILE A 70 -15.67 2.26 -2.10
C ILE A 70 -14.65 2.05 -3.23
N ARG A 71 -14.13 0.83 -3.38
CA ARG A 71 -13.19 0.51 -4.48
C ARG A 71 -13.84 0.73 -5.86
N LYS A 72 -15.11 0.35 -6.02
CA LYS A 72 -15.84 0.53 -7.28
C LYS A 72 -15.98 2.02 -7.60
N VAL A 73 -16.37 2.84 -6.63
CA VAL A 73 -16.48 4.31 -6.78
C VAL A 73 -15.14 4.91 -7.17
N LEU A 74 -14.06 4.59 -6.44
CA LEU A 74 -12.72 5.08 -6.77
C LEU A 74 -12.27 4.68 -8.18
N LYS A 75 -12.62 3.46 -8.63
CA LYS A 75 -12.29 2.98 -9.98
C LYS A 75 -13.12 3.70 -11.05
N GLU A 76 -14.43 3.82 -10.85
CA GLU A 76 -15.35 4.50 -11.79
C GLU A 76 -15.01 5.98 -11.97
N LYS A 77 -14.47 6.62 -10.92
CA LYS A 77 -14.07 8.03 -10.91
C LYS A 77 -12.58 8.26 -11.15
N GLU A 78 -11.84 7.19 -11.46
CA GLU A 78 -10.39 7.22 -11.70
C GLU A 78 -9.55 7.83 -10.56
N LEU A 79 -10.08 7.79 -9.33
CA LEU A 79 -9.43 8.32 -8.14
C LEU A 79 -8.40 7.33 -7.60
N LYS A 80 -7.13 7.77 -7.53
CA LYS A 80 -6.01 6.97 -7.05
C LYS A 80 -5.29 7.66 -5.89
N ALA A 81 -5.18 6.92 -4.78
CA ALA A 81 -4.42 7.33 -3.61
C ALA A 81 -2.93 7.48 -3.94
N ILE A 82 -2.26 8.40 -3.24
CA ILE A 82 -0.83 8.65 -3.39
C ILE A 82 -0.08 7.49 -2.75
N GLN A 83 0.80 6.84 -3.52
CA GLN A 83 1.74 5.88 -2.97
C GLN A 83 3.01 6.60 -2.52
N PRO A 84 3.41 6.49 -1.24
CA PRO A 84 4.69 7.03 -0.80
C PRO A 84 5.83 6.33 -1.55
N LYS A 85 6.90 7.06 -1.85
CA LYS A 85 8.11 6.47 -2.40
C LYS A 85 8.69 5.48 -1.38
N SER A 86 9.23 4.37 -1.85
CA SER A 86 9.97 3.45 -0.98
C SER A 86 11.05 4.22 -0.24
N PHE A 87 11.18 3.96 1.05
CA PHE A 87 12.22 4.57 1.85
C PHE A 87 13.58 4.07 1.35
N VAL A 88 14.42 4.99 0.90
CA VAL A 88 15.81 4.71 0.54
C VAL A 88 16.68 5.28 1.66
N PRO A 89 17.34 4.44 2.47
CA PRO A 89 18.25 4.93 3.49
C PRO A 89 19.38 5.69 2.81
N LYS A 90 19.61 6.94 3.23
CA LYS A 90 20.82 7.68 2.84
C LYS A 90 21.98 7.05 3.61
N THR A 91 22.65 6.08 2.99
CA THR A 91 23.90 5.58 3.53
C THR A 91 24.93 6.69 3.42
N THR A 92 25.59 7.02 4.52
CA THR A 92 26.81 7.81 4.45
C THR A 92 27.76 7.01 3.57
N GLN A 93 28.05 7.51 2.37
CA GLN A 93 29.18 7.03 1.58
C GLN A 93 30.42 7.45 2.35
N SER A 94 30.78 6.66 3.36
CA SER A 94 32.05 6.78 4.03
C SER A 94 33.09 6.54 2.95
N LYS A 95 33.66 7.62 2.42
CA LYS A 95 34.91 7.56 1.65
C LYS A 95 36.00 7.10 2.61
N HIS A 96 36.00 5.83 2.97
CA HIS A 96 37.15 5.16 3.54
C HIS A 96 38.16 4.89 2.40
N GLY A 97 38.53 5.97 1.71
CA GLY A 97 39.67 6.08 0.81
C GLY A 97 40.84 6.78 1.51
N LYS A 98 40.97 6.60 2.82
CA LYS A 98 42.18 6.96 3.57
C LYS A 98 42.91 5.67 3.94
N ARG A 99 43.55 5.06 2.93
CA ARG A 99 44.84 4.42 3.19
C ARG A 99 45.77 5.52 3.64
N ASN A 100 46.60 5.26 4.65
CA ASN A 100 47.63 6.16 5.21
C ASN A 100 47.17 6.97 6.43
N SER A 101 46.76 6.27 7.49
CA SER A 101 46.90 6.76 8.87
C SER A 101 47.20 5.54 9.75
N PRO A 102 48.30 5.51 10.52
CA PRO A 102 48.74 4.31 11.23
C PRO A 102 47.79 3.86 12.36
N ALA A 103 46.76 4.65 12.66
CA ALA A 103 45.79 4.37 13.72
C ALA A 103 44.50 3.67 13.26
N HIS A 104 44.33 3.37 11.98
CA HIS A 104 43.20 2.57 11.49
C HIS A 104 43.74 1.28 10.88
N ALA A 105 44.20 0.40 11.77
CA ALA A 105 44.27 -1.01 11.42
C ALA A 105 42.86 -1.43 10.98
N VAL A 106 42.74 -1.77 9.70
CA VAL A 106 41.84 -2.80 9.20
C VAL A 106 41.57 -3.76 10.35
N SER A 107 40.30 -4.07 10.65
CA SER A 107 39.99 -5.12 11.62
C SER A 107 40.70 -6.40 11.17
N ILE A 108 41.89 -6.63 11.73
CA ILE A 108 42.68 -7.82 11.47
C ILE A 108 41.80 -8.92 12.02
N ASN A 109 41.39 -9.81 11.14
CA ASN A 109 40.60 -10.96 11.54
C ASN A 109 41.57 -11.86 12.34
N LEU A 110 41.63 -11.67 13.66
CA LEU A 110 42.58 -12.34 14.58
C LEU A 110 42.41 -13.87 14.61
N LEU A 111 41.40 -14.38 13.91
CA LEU A 111 41.08 -15.79 13.74
C LEU A 111 41.80 -16.42 12.55
N LEU A 112 42.49 -15.65 11.70
CA LEU A 112 43.11 -16.17 10.48
C LEU A 112 44.24 -17.19 10.74
N ASP A 113 44.91 -17.08 11.89
CA ASP A 113 46.00 -17.99 12.31
C ASP A 113 45.58 -18.99 13.42
N GLN A 114 44.28 -19.05 13.76
CA GLN A 114 43.80 -19.96 14.79
C GLN A 114 43.33 -21.29 14.18
N THR A 115 43.63 -22.39 14.86
CA THR A 115 43.17 -23.73 14.47
C THR A 115 41.65 -23.76 14.44
N ARG A 116 41.09 -24.34 13.36
CA ARG A 116 39.65 -24.45 13.08
C ARG A 116 38.85 -24.83 14.34
N ALA A 117 37.90 -23.99 14.75
CA ALA A 117 37.02 -24.28 15.89
C ALA A 117 36.16 -25.52 15.61
N GLU A 118 36.12 -26.46 16.55
CA GLU A 118 35.34 -27.70 16.44
C GLU A 118 33.95 -27.58 17.07
N LYS A 119 33.77 -26.61 17.98
CA LYS A 119 32.49 -26.35 18.67
C LYS A 119 32.19 -24.84 18.75
N PRO A 120 30.90 -24.45 18.75
CA PRO A 120 30.52 -23.05 18.92
C PRO A 120 31.05 -22.48 20.26
N ASN A 121 31.52 -21.22 20.24
CA ASN A 121 32.04 -20.44 21.38
C ASN A 121 33.40 -20.82 21.99
N GLN A 122 34.24 -21.62 21.31
CA GLN A 122 35.55 -22.02 21.83
C GLN A 122 36.61 -20.90 21.96
N ILE A 123 36.48 -19.80 21.21
CA ILE A 123 37.58 -18.82 21.03
C ILE A 123 37.50 -17.63 22.02
N ASN A 124 36.50 -17.61 22.89
CA ASN A 124 36.16 -16.44 23.71
C ASN A 124 36.82 -16.44 25.10
N ASP A 125 38.13 -16.63 25.17
CA ASP A 125 38.86 -16.53 26.45
C ASP A 125 40.18 -15.78 26.30
N TYR A 126 40.12 -14.45 26.22
CA TYR A 126 41.31 -13.61 26.38
C TYR A 126 41.05 -12.36 27.23
N ARG A 127 41.56 -12.48 28.46
CA ARG A 127 42.37 -11.51 29.20
C ARG A 127 41.69 -10.20 29.64
N MET A 128 41.08 -10.31 30.82
CA MET A 128 41.02 -9.27 31.85
C MET A 128 42.39 -8.57 32.00
N GLY A 129 42.43 -7.26 31.80
CA GLY A 129 43.69 -6.52 31.94
C GLY A 129 43.61 -5.04 31.62
N TRP A 130 42.60 -4.33 32.12
CA TRP A 130 42.64 -2.87 32.18
C TRP A 130 41.95 -2.39 33.47
N TYR A 131 42.74 -2.15 34.51
CA TYR A 131 42.58 -1.05 35.48
C TYR A 131 43.73 -1.14 36.51
N GLN A 132 44.73 -0.27 36.39
CA GLN A 132 45.37 0.39 37.52
C GLN A 132 46.26 1.54 37.02
N ILE A 133 46.34 2.55 37.90
CA ILE A 133 46.89 3.92 37.76
C ILE A 133 48.32 3.96 37.25
#